data_AF-A0A6N9UIH6-F1
#
_entry.id   AF-A0A6N9UIH6-F1
#
_cell.length_a   1.000
_cell.length_b   1.000
_cell.length_c   1.000
_cell.angle_alpha   90.00
_cell.angle_beta   90.00
_cell.angle_gamma   90.00
#
_symmetry.space_group_name_H-M   'P 1'
#
loop_
_entity.id
_entity.type
_entity.pdbx_description
1 polymer ?
#
loop_
_entity_poly.entity_id
_entity_poly.type
_entity_poly.pdbx_seq_one_letter_code
_entity_poly.pdbx_strand_id
1 'polypeptide(L)' 'MTSAARTLIVTNDFPPRQGGIETFVRELADRFPPDGVVVLTGSPTPAAQPGEPVPYPVVRHPARTLLPTPRATAHAA' A
#
# COMPACT_ATOMS: atom_id res chain seq x y z
N MET A 1 23.10 -14.14 5.35
CA MET A 1 22.40 -13.00 4.72
C MET A 1 21.60 -12.31 5.80
N THR A 2 22.08 -11.18 6.32
CA THR A 2 21.23 -10.32 7.16
C THR A 2 20.06 -9.88 6.28
N SER A 3 18.85 -10.36 6.57
CA SER A 3 17.64 -9.83 5.94
C SER A 3 17.64 -8.32 6.22
N ALA A 4 17.81 -7.51 5.17
CA ALA A 4 17.69 -6.07 5.32
C ALA A 4 16.29 -5.75 5.87
N ALA A 5 16.19 -4.82 6.82
CA ALA A 5 14.91 -4.46 7.41
C ALA A 5 13.91 -4.08 6.31
N ARG A 6 12.76 -4.74 6.28
CA ARG A 6 11.70 -4.53 5.29
C ARG A 6 10.65 -3.58 5.86
N THR A 7 10.25 -2.58 5.09
CA THR A 7 9.24 -1.60 5.51
C THR A 7 7.85 -2.01 5.02
N LEU A 8 6.86 -1.97 5.91
CA LEU A 8 5.45 -2.08 5.57
C LEU A 8 4.78 -0.70 5.67
N ILE A 9 4.30 -0.18 4.54
CA ILE A 9 3.51 1.06 4.51
C ILE A 9 2.03 0.68 4.58
N VAL A 10 1.35 1.11 5.63
CA VAL A 10 -0.11 0.91 5.80
C VAL A 10 -0.82 2.24 5.54
N THR A 11 -1.66 2.30 4.50
CA THR A 11 -2.36 3.53 4.11
C THR A 11 -3.74 3.26 3.51
N ASN A 12 -4.69 4.17 3.68
CA ASN A 12 -5.94 4.15 2.92
C ASN A 12 -5.83 4.86 1.56
N ASP A 13 -4.75 5.61 1.38
CA ASP A 13 -4.58 6.58 0.32
C ASP A 13 -3.36 6.17 -0.51
N PHE A 14 -3.61 5.30 -1.47
CA PHE A 14 -2.65 4.86 -2.47
C PHE A 14 -3.32 4.87 -3.85
N PRO A 15 -2.59 5.10 -4.96
CA PRO A 15 -3.15 5.00 -6.31
C PRO A 15 -4.01 3.73 -6.50
N PRO A 16 -5.11 3.82 -7.25
CA PRO A 16 -5.28 4.70 -8.42
C PRO A 16 -5.98 6.04 -8.18
N ARG A 17 -6.50 6.33 -6.98
CA ARG A 17 -7.08 7.65 -6.74
C ARG A 17 -5.97 8.71 -6.86
N GLN A 18 -6.28 9.84 -7.51
CA GLN A 18 -5.37 10.98 -7.55
C GLN A 18 -5.65 11.90 -6.36
N GLY A 19 -4.59 12.28 -5.65
CA GLY A 19 -4.64 13.17 -4.50
C GLY A 19 -3.26 13.35 -3.88
N GLY A 20 -3.14 14.34 -3.00
CA GLY A 20 -1.83 14.71 -2.42
C GLY A 20 -1.21 13.61 -1.55
N ILE A 21 -2.03 12.89 -0.78
CA ILE A 21 -1.56 11.81 0.08
C ILE A 21 -1.16 10.60 -0.76
N GLU A 22 -1.97 10.25 -1.75
CA GLU A 22 -1.70 9.16 -2.69
C GLU A 22 -0.38 9.37 -3.42
N THR A 23 -0.14 10.59 -3.93
CA THR A 23 1.13 10.97 -4.56
C THR A 23 2.27 10.91 -3.55
N PHE A 24 2.12 11.48 -2.35
CA PHE A 24 3.16 11.44 -1.33
C PHE A 24 3.57 10.01 -0.98
N VAL A 25 2.60 9.12 -0.73
CA VAL A 25 2.89 7.74 -0.37
C VAL A 25 3.52 6.97 -1.54
N ARG A 26 3.07 7.20 -2.77
CA ARG A 26 3.68 6.63 -3.98
C ARG A 26 5.15 7.04 -4.11
N GLU A 27 5.42 8.34 -4.04
CA GLU A 27 6.77 8.88 -4.11
C GLU A 27 7.66 8.40 -2.96
N LEU A 28 7.10 8.22 -1.76
CA LEU A 28 7.83 7.64 -0.63
C LEU A 28 8.20 6.18 -0.90
N ALA A 29 7.25 5.37 -1.37
CA ALA A 29 7.48 3.94 -1.66
C ALA A 29 8.49 3.74 -2.81
N ASP A 30 8.46 4.59 -3.83
CA ASP A 30 9.38 4.55 -4.98
C ASP A 30 10.86 4.80 -4.59
N ARG A 31 11.13 5.33 -3.39
CA ARG A 31 12.51 5.54 -2.88
C ARG A 31 13.12 4.30 -2.20
N PHE A 32 12.33 3.26 -1.96
CA PHE A 32 12.85 2.00 -1.43
C PHE A 32 13.37 1.10 -2.55
N PRO A 33 14.35 0.23 -2.27
CA PRO A 33 14.60 -0.93 -3.11
C PRO A 33 13.29 -1.73 -3.34
N PRO A 34 13.03 -2.28 -4.54
CA PRO A 34 11.79 -3.00 -4.84
C PRO A 34 11.43 -4.12 -3.87
N ASP A 35 12.43 -4.79 -3.30
CA ASP A 35 12.30 -5.85 -2.30
C ASP A 35 12.31 -5.34 -0.84
N GLY A 36 12.59 -4.04 -0.64
CA GLY A 36 12.66 -3.38 0.66
C GLY A 36 11.34 -2.80 1.19
N VAL A 37 10.29 -2.76 0.36
CA VAL A 37 8.98 -2.18 0.72
C VAL A 37 7.80 -3.06 0.30
N VAL A 38 6.71 -2.99 1.06
CA VAL A 38 5.38 -3.50 0.71
C VAL A 38 4.36 -2.44 1.09
N VAL A 39 3.36 -2.22 0.25
CA VAL A 39 2.22 -1.33 0.55
C VAL A 39 0.99 -2.17 0.85
N LEU A 40 0.36 -1.93 2.00
CA LEU A 40 -0.95 -2.46 2.36
C LEU A 40 -1.97 -1.32 2.30
N THR A 41 -2.99 -1.48 1.46
CA THR A 41 -4.04 -0.47 1.28
C THR A 41 -5.42 -1.07 1.11
N GLY A 42 -6.46 -0.24 1.21
CA GLY A 42 -7.83 -0.65 0.96
C GLY A 42 -8.12 -0.87 -0.53
N SER A 43 -9.27 -1.48 -0.81
CA SER A 43 -9.74 -1.64 -2.18
C SER A 43 -10.21 -0.29 -2.76
N PRO A 44 -9.83 0.06 -3.99
CA PRO A 44 -10.26 1.30 -4.63
C PRO A 44 -11.78 1.29 -4.88
N THR A 45 -12.33 2.48 -5.15
CA THR A 45 -13.70 2.58 -5.65
C THR A 45 -13.81 1.88 -7.02
N PRO A 46 -14.92 1.18 -7.33
CA PRO A 46 -15.11 0.54 -8.63
C PRO A 46 -14.98 1.48 -9.84
N ALA A 47 -15.26 2.78 -9.65
CA ALA A 47 -15.12 3.81 -10.67
C ALA A 47 -13.67 4.32 -10.85
N ALA A 48 -12.72 3.88 -10.03
CA ALA A 48 -11.33 4.30 -10.18
C ALA A 48 -10.71 3.58 -11.38
N GLN A 49 -10.01 4.34 -12.22
CA GLN A 49 -9.24 3.76 -13.31
C GLN A 49 -8.12 2.86 -12.75
N PRO A 50 -7.65 1.85 -13.49
CA PRO A 50 -6.47 1.09 -13.09
C PRO A 50 -5.27 2.04 -12.88
N GLY A 51 -4.53 1.83 -11.80
CA GLY A 51 -3.31 2.59 -11.54
C GLY A 51 -2.15 2.04 -12.35
N GLU A 52 -1.11 2.85 -12.54
CA GLU A 52 0.14 2.39 -13.16
C GLU A 52 0.82 1.31 -12.29
N PRO A 53 1.43 0.30 -12.92
CA PRO A 53 2.16 -0.73 -12.20
C PRO A 53 3.36 -0.14 -11.43
N VAL A 54 3.71 -0.80 -10.33
CA VAL A 54 4.86 -0.46 -9.47
C VAL A 54 5.83 -1.65 -9.38
N PRO A 55 7.12 -1.41 -9.11
CA PRO A 55 8.10 -2.48 -8.98
C PRO A 55 8.05 -3.22 -7.63
N TYR A 56 7.17 -2.83 -6.71
CA TYR A 56 7.03 -3.45 -5.38
C TYR A 56 5.59 -3.93 -5.12
N PRO A 57 5.37 -4.86 -4.16
CA PRO A 57 4.04 -5.39 -3.91
C PRO A 57 3.07 -4.35 -3.32
N VAL A 58 1.86 -4.32 -3.89
CA VAL A 58 0.71 -3.56 -3.35
C VAL A 58 -0.40 -4.54 -3.00
N VAL A 59 -0.57 -4.80 -1.71
CA VAL A 59 -1.62 -5.67 -1.18
C VAL A 59 -2.88 -4.85 -0.96
N ARG A 60 -3.96 -5.22 -1.64
CA ARG A 60 -5.27 -4.58 -1.49
C ARG A 60 -6.17 -5.41 -0.60
N HIS A 61 -6.44 -4.92 0.60
CA HIS A 61 -7.42 -5.51 1.50
C HIS A 61 -8.84 -5.32 0.93
N PRO A 62 -9.77 -6.29 1.07
CA PRO A 62 -11.12 -6.18 0.52
C PRO A 62 -11.94 -5.01 1.07
N ALA A 63 -11.64 -4.56 2.29
CA ALA A 63 -12.27 -3.36 2.85
C ALA A 63 -11.77 -2.10 2.14
N ARG A 64 -12.65 -1.13 1.94
CA ARG A 64 -12.31 0.18 1.37
C ARG A 64 -11.43 1.02 2.29
N THR A 65 -11.66 0.88 3.59
CA THR A 65 -10.92 1.61 4.62
C THR A 65 -10.38 0.60 5.63
N LEU A 66 -9.07 0.65 5.84
CA LEU A 66 -8.35 -0.03 6.90
C LEU A 66 -8.66 0.67 8.21
N LEU A 67 -9.56 0.06 8.98
CA LEU A 67 -9.82 0.43 10.36
C LEU A 67 -9.01 -0.47 11.29
N PRO A 68 -8.59 0.02 12.48
CA PRO A 68 -7.85 -0.76 13.47
C PRO A 68 -8.79 -1.76 14.16
N THR A 69 -9.20 -2.78 13.39
CA THR A 69 -10.04 -3.88 13.83
C THR A 69 -9.20 -5.14 13.92
N PRO A 70 -9.57 -6.10 14.81
CA PRO A 70 -8.87 -7.37 14.91
C PRO A 70 -8.70 -8.11 13.57
N ARG A 71 -9.69 -7.97 12.66
CA ARG A 71 -9.65 -8.56 11.32
C ARG A 71 -8.57 -7.95 10.43
N ALA A 72 -8.37 -6.64 10.49
CA ALA A 72 -7.35 -5.96 9.69
C ALA A 72 -5.92 -6.32 10.16
N THR A 73 -5.73 -6.46 11.46
CA THR A 73 -4.44 -6.81 12.06
C THR A 73 -4.06 -8.29 11.89
N ALA A 74 -5.02 -9.17 11.57
CA ALA A 74 -4.73 -10.58 11.31
C ALA A 74 -3.80 -10.79 10.10
N HIS A 75 -3.67 -9.79 9.22
CA HIS A 75 -2.77 -9.81 8.07
C HIS A 75 -1.36 -9.29 8.37
N ALA A 76 -1.08 -8.86 9.61
CA ALA A 76 0.20 -8.25 10.01
C ALA A 76 1.14 -9.20 10.76
N ALA A 77 0.75 -10.47 10.93
CA ALA A 77 1.53 -11.52 11.62
C ALA A 77 2.41 -12.32 10.66
#